data_AF-A0A7K4HDX3-F1
#
_entry.id   AF-A0A7K4HDX3-F1
#
_cell.length_a   1.000
_cell.length_b   1.000
_cell.length_c   1.000
_cell.angle_alpha   90.00
_cell.angle_beta   90.00
_cell.angle_gamma   90.00
#
_symmetry.space_group_name_H-M   'P 1'
#
loop_
_entity.id
_entity.type
_entity.pdbx_description
1 polymer ?
#
loop_
_entity_poly.entity_id
_entity_poly.type
_entity_poly.pdbx_seq_one_letter_code
_entity_poly.pdbx_strand_id
1 'polypeptide(L)'
;MLEKLEKSLEVAIIATEEEFKTYELMCLDKLKEIGRSTAREWSFAMGYTHRSSLAKIIKRIEQRYPDKLKIFDKRFPRLYEAL
;
A
#
# COMPACT_ATOMS: atom_id res chain seq x y z
N MET A 1 22.74 -20.20 28.26
CA MET A 1 21.79 -19.23 28.86
C MET A 1 21.85 -17.89 28.12
N LEU A 2 23.03 -17.35 27.82
CA LEU A 2 23.22 -16.16 26.98
C LEU A 2 22.62 -16.27 25.56
N GLU A 3 22.87 -17.37 24.83
CA GLU A 3 22.31 -17.58 23.47
C GLU A 3 20.77 -17.52 23.41
N LYS A 4 20.09 -17.97 24.48
CA LYS A 4 18.61 -17.89 24.54
C LYS A 4 18.15 -16.44 24.70
N LEU A 5 18.93 -15.63 25.41
CA LEU A 5 18.65 -14.22 25.65
C LEU A 5 18.87 -13.40 24.38
N GLU A 6 19.98 -13.63 23.67
CA GLU A 6 20.30 -12.98 22.39
C GLU A 6 19.24 -13.30 21.32
N LYS A 7 18.87 -14.57 21.17
CA LYS A 7 17.83 -14.99 20.23
C LYS A 7 16.45 -14.41 20.57
N SER A 8 16.13 -14.27 21.86
CA SER A 8 14.88 -13.60 22.27
C SER A 8 14.90 -12.09 22.03
N LEU A 9 16.08 -11.46 22.14
CA LEU A 9 16.27 -10.04 21.86
C LEU A 9 16.17 -9.75 20.37
N GLU A 10 16.80 -10.59 19.52
CA GLU A 10 16.67 -10.49 18.06
C GLU A 10 15.22 -10.65 17.60
N VAL A 11 14.49 -11.62 18.14
CA VAL A 11 13.06 -11.81 17.83
C VAL A 11 12.22 -10.63 18.30
N ALA A 12 12.52 -10.05 19.47
CA ALA A 12 11.84 -8.86 19.96
C ALA A 12 12.14 -7.63 19.10
N ILE A 13 13.38 -7.45 18.64
CA ILE A 13 13.80 -6.35 17.77
C ILE A 13 13.11 -6.46 16.40
N ILE A 14 13.10 -7.65 15.79
CA ILE A 14 12.40 -7.91 14.51
C ILE A 14 10.90 -7.63 14.65
N ALA A 15 10.28 -8.05 15.75
CA ALA A 15 8.85 -7.79 16.01
C ALA A 15 8.54 -6.30 16.27
N THR A 16 9.51 -5.51 16.75
CA THR A 16 9.35 -4.05 16.91
C THR A 16 9.57 -3.25 15.63
N GLU A 17 10.20 -3.84 14.60
CA GLU A 17 10.39 -3.22 13.28
C GLU A 17 9.19 -3.44 12.33
N GLU A 18 8.21 -4.26 12.73
CA GLU A 18 6.96 -4.40 11.99
C GLU A 18 6.10 -3.14 12.19
N GLU A 19 6.36 -2.10 11.40
CA GLU A 19 5.47 -0.95 11.28
C GLU A 19 4.09 -1.46 10.85
N PHE A 20 3.12 -1.43 11.76
CA PHE A 20 1.72 -1.75 11.46
C PHE A 20 1.17 -0.76 10.44
N LYS A 21 1.24 -1.12 9.16
CA LYS A 21 0.69 -0.32 8.07
C LYS A 21 -0.81 -0.53 7.96
N THR A 22 -1.53 0.57 7.78
CA THR A 22 -2.93 0.48 7.39
C THR A 22 -3.04 -0.12 5.99
N TYR A 23 -4.18 -0.75 5.69
CA TYR A 23 -4.38 -1.33 4.37
C TYR A 23 -4.29 -0.29 3.25
N GLU A 24 -4.66 0.96 3.51
CA GLU A 24 -4.44 2.09 2.60
C GLU A 24 -2.95 2.31 2.28
N LEU A 25 -2.06 2.23 3.28
CA LEU A 25 -0.62 2.36 3.10
C LEU A 25 -0.04 1.17 2.33
N MET A 26 -0.50 -0.06 2.62
CA MET A 26 -0.10 -1.24 1.84
C MET A 26 -0.50 -1.11 0.36
N CYS A 27 -1.68 -0.56 0.07
CA CYS A 27 -2.10 -0.29 -1.30
C CYS A 27 -1.19 0.73 -1.98
N LEU A 28 -0.79 1.79 -1.28
CA LEU A 28 0.15 2.80 -1.78
C LEU A 28 1.54 2.20 -2.04
N ASP A 29 2.05 1.36 -1.15
CA ASP A 29 3.31 0.64 -1.35
C ASP A 29 3.26 -0.22 -2.62
N LYS A 30 2.15 -0.94 -2.83
CA LYS A 30 1.96 -1.72 -4.06
C LYS A 30 1.87 -0.84 -5.30
N LEU A 31 1.20 0.31 -5.21
CA LEU A 31 1.15 1.28 -6.31
C LEU A 31 2.54 1.84 -6.64
N LYS A 32 3.38 2.05 -5.62
CA LYS A 32 4.78 2.48 -5.78
C LYS A 32 5.62 1.40 -6.48
N GLU A 33 5.39 0.13 -6.15
CA GLU A 33 6.04 -1.02 -6.78
C GLU A 33 5.71 -1.14 -8.27
N ILE A 34 4.43 -1.02 -8.65
CA ILE A 34 3.98 -1.19 -10.04
C ILE A 34 4.11 0.09 -10.88
N GLY A 35 4.35 1.24 -10.25
CA GLY A 35 4.42 2.54 -10.90
C GLY A 35 3.04 3.06 -11.36
N ARG A 36 3.06 4.09 -12.21
CA ARG A 36 1.83 4.76 -12.67
C ARG A 36 0.89 3.76 -13.36
N SER A 37 -0.32 3.61 -12.80
CA SER A 37 -1.26 2.58 -13.20
C SER A 37 -2.71 3.05 -13.13
N THR A 38 -3.61 2.41 -13.87
CA THR A 38 -5.06 2.59 -13.73
C THR A 38 -5.58 1.91 -12.46
N ALA A 39 -6.78 2.30 -11.98
CA ALA A 39 -7.43 1.62 -10.85
C ALA A 39 -7.66 0.11 -11.09
N ARG A 40 -7.81 -0.31 -12.36
CA ARG A 40 -7.95 -1.72 -12.74
C ARG A 40 -6.64 -2.47 -12.51
N GLU A 41 -5.55 -1.97 -13.07
CA GLU A 41 -4.22 -2.58 -12.94
C GLU A 41 -3.79 -2.63 -11.47
N TRP A 42 -4.00 -1.55 -10.74
CA TRP A 42 -3.76 -1.51 -9.31
C TRP A 42 -4.60 -2.54 -8.55
N SER A 43 -5.88 -2.71 -8.88
CA SER A 43 -6.74 -3.71 -8.23
C SER A 43 -6.24 -5.13 -8.47
N PHE A 44 -5.82 -5.43 -9.70
CA PHE A 44 -5.28 -6.74 -10.05
C PHE A 44 -3.91 -6.99 -9.40
N ALA A 45 -3.05 -5.97 -9.31
CA ALA A 45 -1.78 -6.07 -8.60
C ALA A 45 -1.95 -6.33 -7.09
N MET A 46 -3.07 -5.91 -6.50
CA MET A 46 -3.46 -6.24 -5.13
C MET A 46 -4.12 -7.63 -4.99
N GLY A 47 -4.25 -8.40 -6.08
CA GLY A 47 -4.85 -9.73 -6.07
C GLY A 47 -6.37 -9.76 -6.18
N TYR A 48 -7.03 -8.62 -6.43
CA TYR A 48 -8.47 -8.61 -6.67
C TYR A 48 -8.83 -9.12 -8.07
N THR A 49 -10.01 -9.72 -8.21
CA THR A 49 -10.56 -10.19 -9.50
C THR A 49 -11.33 -9.12 -10.26
N HIS A 50 -11.76 -8.05 -9.58
CA HIS A 50 -12.61 -7.00 -10.16
C HIS A 50 -11.93 -5.64 -10.17
N ARG A 51 -12.11 -4.91 -11.29
CA ARG A 51 -11.53 -3.58 -11.53
C ARG A 51 -11.95 -2.50 -10.52
N SER A 52 -13.09 -2.70 -9.85
CA SER A 52 -13.70 -1.73 -8.93
C SER A 52 -13.41 -2.02 -7.46
N SER A 53 -12.69 -3.10 -7.15
CA SER A 53 -12.43 -3.52 -5.76
C SER A 53 -11.67 -2.45 -4.96
N LEU A 54 -10.75 -1.72 -5.59
CA LEU A 54 -10.03 -0.62 -4.94
C LEU A 54 -10.81 0.71 -4.91
N ALA A 55 -11.98 0.84 -5.53
CA ALA A 55 -12.63 2.16 -5.65
C ALA A 55 -12.90 2.83 -4.29
N LYS A 56 -13.35 2.05 -3.29
CA LYS A 56 -13.54 2.56 -1.91
C LYS A 56 -12.21 2.90 -1.24
N ILE A 57 -11.16 2.12 -1.50
CA ILE A 57 -9.81 2.34 -0.94
C ILE A 57 -9.20 3.61 -1.49
N ILE A 58 -9.25 3.80 -2.81
CA ILE A 58 -8.77 5.00 -3.50
C ILE A 58 -9.43 6.24 -2.89
N LYS A 59 -10.76 6.23 -2.71
CA LYS A 59 -11.47 7.33 -2.05
C LYS A 59 -11.01 7.58 -0.61
N ARG A 60 -10.71 6.53 0.16
CA ARG A 60 -10.18 6.67 1.52
C ARG A 60 -8.76 7.22 1.52
N ILE A 61 -7.92 6.82 0.56
CA ILE A 61 -6.56 7.35 0.39
C ILE A 61 -6.62 8.83 0.02
N GLU A 62 -7.44 9.23 -0.95
CA GLU A 62 -7.64 10.63 -1.33
C GLU A 62 -8.03 11.51 -0.12
N GLN A 63 -8.81 10.96 0.82
CA GLN A 63 -9.25 11.69 2.01
C GLN A 63 -8.21 11.70 3.15
N ARG A 64 -7.54 10.58 3.40
CA ARG A 64 -6.62 10.42 4.55
C ARG A 64 -5.17 10.75 4.25
N TYR A 65 -4.76 10.56 2.99
CA TYR A 65 -3.39 10.71 2.52
C TYR A 65 -3.36 11.47 1.17
N PRO A 66 -3.94 12.68 1.09
CA PRO A 66 -4.01 13.42 -0.17
C PRO A 66 -2.63 13.68 -0.79
N ASP A 67 -1.61 13.84 0.05
CA ASP A 67 -0.23 14.15 -0.39
C ASP A 67 0.56 12.93 -0.86
N LYS A 68 0.01 11.71 -0.71
CA LYS A 68 0.68 10.45 -1.08
C LYS A 68 0.17 9.85 -2.39
N LEU A 69 -0.90 10.39 -2.96
CA LEU A 69 -1.52 9.86 -4.18
C LEU A 69 -1.66 10.95 -5.22
N LYS A 70 -0.92 10.82 -6.31
CA LYS A 70 -1.07 11.69 -7.47
C LYS A 70 -2.04 11.07 -8.48
N ILE A 71 -3.05 11.85 -8.85
CA ILE A 71 -4.05 11.45 -9.85
C ILE A 71 -3.78 12.23 -11.13
N PHE A 72 -3.53 11.51 -12.21
CA PHE A 72 -3.27 12.06 -13.52
C PHE A 72 -4.52 11.97 -14.39
N ASP A 73 -4.79 13.10 -15.06
CA ASP A 73 -5.90 13.30 -16.00
C ASP A 73 -7.31 13.29 -15.37
N LYS A 74 -8.19 14.12 -15.93
CA LYS A 74 -9.63 14.11 -15.63
C LYS A 74 -10.40 13.17 -16.56
N ARG A 75 -9.79 12.70 -17.66
CA ARG A 75 -10.39 11.73 -18.59
C ARG A 75 -10.24 10.29 -18.08
N PHE A 76 -11.21 9.46 -18.45
CA PHE A 76 -11.28 8.06 -18.02
C PHE A 76 -10.55 7.16 -19.03
N PRO A 77 -9.79 6.14 -18.58
CA PRO A 77 -9.50 5.79 -17.19
C PRO A 77 -8.47 6.73 -16.54
N ARG A 78 -8.70 7.09 -15.27
CA ARG A 78 -7.74 7.87 -14.48
C ARG A 78 -6.49 7.03 -14.19
N LEU A 79 -5.35 7.70 -14.18
CA LEU A 79 -4.06 7.11 -13.82
C LEU A 79 -3.66 7.58 -12.41
N TYR A 80 -3.03 6.69 -11.66
CA TYR A 80 -2.65 6.89 -10.27
C TYR A 80 -1.17 6.59 -10.10
N GLU A 81 -0.49 7.35 -9.25
CA GLU A 81 0.91 7.15 -8.89
C GLU A 81 1.09 7.47 -7.40
N ALA A 82 1.82 6.63 -6.67
CA ALA A 82 2.20 6.90 -5.29
C ALA A 82 3.39 7.88 -5.26
N LEU A 83 3.34 8.87 -4.37
CA LEU A 83 4.40 9.87 -4.16
C LEU A 83 5.39 9.45 -3.06
#